data_AF-A0A497GUL7-F1
#
_entry.id   AF-A0A497GUL7-F1
#
_cell.length_a   1.000
_cell.length_b   1.000
_cell.length_c   1.000
_cell.angle_alpha   90.00
_cell.angle_beta   90.00
_cell.angle_gamma   90.00
#
_symmetry.space_group_name_H-M   'P 1'
#
loop_
_entity.id
_entity.type
_entity.pdbx_description
1 polymer ?
#
loop_
_entity_poly.entity_id
_entity_poly.type
_entity_poly.pdbx_seq_one_letter_code
_entity_poly.pdbx_strand_id
1 'polypeptide(L)'
;MLVSELDSFRDEVEVPLILTPVGEGAAYATKGHAPKSWHYCIEGRNEYARAVDVFPAWDFWRVALAALEWRWGGVGIYPFAKCGEIEGMLHLDLRVGERVVWWRDQDGVYRYFRTKDALLEDILRSFHERLQG
;
A
#
# COMPACT_ATOMS: atom_id res chain seq x y z
N MET A 1 -2.55 -16.50 -3.87
CA MET A 1 -1.73 -16.48 -2.63
C MET A 1 -0.89 -15.20 -2.66
N LEU A 2 -0.74 -14.49 -1.53
CA LEU A 2 -0.10 -13.17 -1.48
C LEU A 2 1.30 -13.14 -2.10
N VAL A 3 2.15 -14.10 -1.76
CA VAL A 3 3.53 -14.19 -2.27
C VAL A 3 3.55 -14.28 -3.80
N SER A 4 2.77 -15.20 -4.37
CA SER A 4 2.68 -15.38 -5.82
C SER A 4 2.11 -14.15 -6.54
N GLU A 5 1.20 -13.41 -5.89
CA GLU A 5 0.67 -12.17 -6.45
C GLU A 5 1.74 -11.08 -6.47
N LEU A 6 2.45 -10.93 -5.36
CA LEU A 6 3.51 -9.96 -5.22
C LEU A 6 4.67 -10.23 -6.18
N ASP A 7 5.05 -11.50 -6.38
CA ASP A 7 6.08 -11.86 -7.35
C ASP A 7 5.65 -11.47 -8.77
N SER A 8 4.41 -11.76 -9.16
CA SER A 8 3.88 -11.38 -10.48
C SER A 8 3.86 -9.86 -10.66
N PHE A 9 3.45 -9.13 -9.62
CA PHE A 9 3.42 -7.67 -9.66
C PHE A 9 4.82 -7.05 -9.70
N ARG A 10 5.80 -7.62 -8.98
CA ARG A 10 7.20 -7.20 -9.04
C ARG A 10 7.75 -7.33 -10.46
N ASP A 11 7.44 -8.43 -11.13
CA ASP A 11 7.87 -8.69 -12.49
C ASP A 11 7.22 -7.71 -13.48
N GLU A 12 5.96 -7.33 -13.28
CA GLU A 12 5.27 -6.30 -14.08
C GLU A 12 5.91 -4.91 -13.95
N VAL A 13 6.22 -4.48 -12.73
CA VAL A 13 6.67 -3.10 -12.50
C VAL A 13 8.15 -2.91 -12.79
N GLU A 14 8.92 -4.00 -12.87
CA GLU A 14 10.37 -4.00 -13.11
C GLU A 14 11.15 -3.08 -12.14
N VAL A 15 10.64 -2.94 -10.92
CA VAL A 15 11.23 -2.13 -9.83
C VAL A 15 11.41 -3.03 -8.62
N PRO A 16 12.58 -2.97 -7.95
CA PRO A 16 12.76 -3.66 -6.68
C PRO A 16 11.72 -3.19 -5.66
N LEU A 17 10.93 -4.13 -5.13
CA LEU A 17 9.96 -3.88 -4.07
C LEU A 17 10.55 -4.36 -2.75
N ILE A 18 10.80 -3.43 -1.84
CA ILE A 18 11.35 -3.70 -0.51
C ILE A 18 10.19 -3.89 0.46
N LEU A 19 10.20 -5.00 1.19
CA LEU A 19 9.17 -5.29 2.18
C LEU A 19 9.46 -4.57 3.49
N THR A 20 8.41 -4.11 4.18
CA THR A 20 8.55 -3.64 5.57
C THR A 20 9.19 -4.75 6.43
N PRO A 21 10.19 -4.43 7.28
CA PRO A 21 10.82 -5.41 8.16
C PRO A 21 9.83 -6.12 9.09
N VAL A 22 10.12 -7.38 9.39
CA VAL A 22 9.33 -8.20 10.33
C VAL A 22 9.30 -7.52 11.71
N GLY A 23 8.08 -7.29 12.23
CA GLY A 23 7.86 -6.63 13.52
C GLY A 23 7.48 -5.14 13.44
N GLU A 24 7.61 -4.51 12.26
CA GLU A 24 7.28 -3.08 12.05
C GLU A 24 6.13 -2.86 11.04
N GLY A 25 5.42 -3.91 10.66
CA GLY A 25 4.32 -3.85 9.69
C GLY A 25 4.47 -4.75 8.47
N ALA A 26 5.38 -5.73 8.53
CA ALA A 26 5.54 -6.73 7.49
C ALA A 26 4.23 -7.47 7.14
N ALA A 27 4.30 -8.27 6.07
CA ALA A 27 3.35 -9.34 5.76
C ALA A 27 3.10 -10.31 6.94
N TYR A 28 3.82 -10.19 8.05
CA TYR A 28 3.49 -10.82 9.33
C TYR A 28 3.67 -9.79 10.44
N ALA A 29 2.56 -9.25 10.96
CA ALA A 29 2.58 -8.32 12.07
C ALA A 29 1.71 -8.86 13.22
N THR A 30 2.27 -8.88 14.43
CA THR A 30 1.58 -9.29 15.67
C THR A 30 1.05 -8.10 16.47
N LYS A 31 1.37 -6.87 16.08
CA LYS A 31 0.93 -5.60 16.69
C LYS A 31 1.13 -4.43 15.70
N GLY A 32 0.57 -3.25 16.00
CA GLY A 32 0.84 -2.01 15.27
C GLY A 32 -0.14 -1.66 14.15
N HIS A 33 -1.12 -2.52 13.84
CA HIS A 33 -2.17 -2.23 12.87
C HIS A 33 -3.56 -2.08 13.51
N ALA A 34 -4.48 -1.44 12.78
CA ALA A 34 -5.88 -1.38 13.17
C ALA A 34 -6.44 -2.79 13.43
N PRO A 35 -7.35 -3.01 14.42
CA PRO A 35 -7.78 -4.35 14.86
C PRO A 35 -8.35 -5.29 13.78
N LYS A 36 -8.72 -4.78 12.61
CA LYS A 36 -9.25 -5.53 11.46
C LYS A 36 -8.26 -5.59 10.28
N SER A 37 -6.97 -5.37 10.53
CA SER A 37 -5.94 -5.38 9.50
C SER A 37 -5.74 -6.76 8.89
N TRP A 38 -5.55 -6.80 7.57
CA TRP A 38 -5.25 -8.01 6.81
C TRP A 38 -3.78 -8.47 6.94
N HIS A 39 -2.96 -7.73 7.69
CA HIS A 39 -1.60 -8.15 8.08
C HIS A 39 -1.60 -9.19 9.22
N TYR A 40 -2.70 -9.30 9.98
CA TYR A 40 -2.79 -10.27 11.06
C TYR A 40 -2.99 -11.68 10.48
N CYS A 41 -2.00 -12.56 10.68
CA CYS A 41 -2.26 -13.99 10.70
C CYS A 41 -3.01 -14.30 12.00
N ILE A 42 -4.23 -14.82 11.92
CA ILE A 42 -4.94 -15.26 13.13
C ILE A 42 -4.29 -16.57 13.60
N GLU A 43 -3.52 -16.50 14.68
CA GLU A 43 -2.93 -17.66 15.34
C GLU A 43 -4.02 -18.69 15.66
N GLY A 44 -3.83 -19.95 15.22
CA GLY A 44 -4.80 -21.03 15.38
C GLY A 44 -5.85 -21.19 14.27
N ARG A 45 -5.85 -20.34 13.22
CA ARG A 45 -6.75 -20.50 12.06
C ARG A 45 -6.08 -20.95 10.74
N ASN A 46 -4.76 -21.17 10.72
CA ASN A 46 -4.00 -21.46 9.49
C ASN A 46 -4.25 -20.43 8.37
N GLU A 47 -4.60 -19.19 8.72
CA GLU A 47 -4.83 -18.12 7.77
C GLU A 47 -3.52 -17.37 7.53
N TYR A 48 -3.00 -17.45 6.31
CA TYR A 48 -1.86 -16.66 5.85
C TYR A 48 -2.26 -15.18 5.77
N ALA A 49 -1.33 -14.28 6.08
CA ALA A 49 -1.53 -12.86 5.89
C ALA A 49 -1.89 -12.54 4.43
N ARG A 50 -2.79 -11.58 4.27
CA ARG A 50 -3.36 -11.21 2.98
C ARG A 50 -3.00 -9.80 2.56
N ALA A 51 -2.19 -9.11 3.36
CA ALA A 51 -1.68 -7.77 3.07
C ALA A 51 -0.17 -7.72 3.20
N VAL A 52 0.43 -6.78 2.48
CA VAL A 52 1.85 -6.47 2.52
C VAL A 52 2.05 -4.98 2.32
N ASP A 53 2.97 -4.42 3.09
CA ASP A 53 3.47 -3.06 2.89
C ASP A 53 4.79 -3.16 2.11
N VAL A 54 4.86 -2.44 0.99
CA VAL A 54 6.01 -2.45 0.09
C VAL A 54 6.51 -1.04 -0.19
N PHE A 55 7.82 -0.92 -0.32
CA PHE A 55 8.54 0.30 -0.65
C PHE A 55 9.21 0.11 -2.02
N PRO A 56 8.70 0.75 -3.08
CA PRO A 56 9.41 0.79 -4.35
C PRO A 56 10.77 1.46 -4.18
N ALA A 57 11.85 0.83 -4.64
CA ALA A 57 13.19 1.40 -4.52
C ALA A 57 13.37 2.71 -5.31
N TRP A 58 12.58 2.89 -6.38
CA TRP A 58 12.47 4.12 -7.16
C TRP A 58 11.12 4.20 -7.87
N ASP A 59 10.82 5.33 -8.51
CA ASP A 59 9.61 5.58 -9.30
C ASP A 59 8.29 5.28 -8.57
N PHE A 60 8.18 5.69 -7.30
CA PHE A 60 7.02 5.44 -6.45
C PHE A 60 5.67 5.67 -7.17
N TRP A 61 5.51 6.80 -7.84
CA TRP A 61 4.25 7.13 -8.52
C TRP A 61 3.93 6.21 -9.70
N ARG A 62 4.94 5.74 -10.44
CA ARG A 62 4.75 4.76 -11.52
C ARG A 62 4.25 3.44 -10.95
N VAL A 63 4.88 2.98 -9.87
CA VAL A 63 4.50 1.72 -9.19
C VAL A 63 3.13 1.85 -8.52
N ALA A 64 2.81 3.01 -7.93
CA ALA A 64 1.49 3.31 -7.37
C ALA A 64 0.40 3.24 -8.44
N LEU A 65 0.64 3.86 -9.61
CA LEU A 65 -0.29 3.80 -10.74
C LEU A 65 -0.46 2.36 -11.26
N ALA A 66 0.63 1.59 -11.35
CA ALA A 66 0.56 0.18 -11.72
C ALA A 66 -0.26 -0.63 -10.70
N ALA A 67 -0.08 -0.40 -9.39
CA ALA A 67 -0.87 -1.06 -8.35
C ALA A 67 -2.38 -0.72 -8.47
N LEU A 68 -2.72 0.50 -8.89
CA LEU A 68 -4.10 0.91 -9.16
C LEU A 68 -4.71 0.24 -10.40
N GLU A 69 -3.91 -0.22 -11.36
CA GLU A 69 -4.39 -1.01 -12.50
C GLU A 69 -4.35 -2.53 -12.24
N TRP A 70 -3.60 -2.94 -11.23
CA TRP A 70 -3.44 -4.35 -10.88
C TRP A 70 -4.65 -4.93 -10.13
N ARG A 71 -4.69 -6.26 -10.03
CA ARG A 71 -5.80 -7.02 -9.42
C ARG A 71 -5.82 -7.05 -7.89
N TRP A 72 -5.14 -6.11 -7.23
CA TRP A 72 -5.18 -5.95 -5.78
C TRP A 72 -6.58 -5.60 -5.29
N GLY A 73 -7.03 -6.28 -4.23
CA GLY A 73 -8.33 -6.00 -3.60
C GLY A 73 -8.30 -4.71 -2.78
N GLY A 74 -7.16 -4.40 -2.15
CA GLY A 74 -6.92 -3.14 -1.47
C GLY A 74 -5.61 -2.50 -1.90
N VAL A 75 -5.66 -1.18 -2.15
CA VAL A 75 -4.48 -0.38 -2.49
C VAL A 75 -4.46 0.88 -1.61
N GLY A 76 -3.48 0.95 -0.71
CA GLY A 76 -3.21 2.14 0.09
C GLY A 76 -1.95 2.85 -0.40
N ILE A 77 -2.03 4.17 -0.61
CA ILE A 77 -0.92 4.99 -1.13
C ILE A 77 -0.40 5.91 -0.01
N TYR A 78 0.87 5.78 0.35
CA TYR A 78 1.50 6.48 1.47
C TYR A 78 2.79 7.16 1.02
N PRO A 79 2.70 8.29 0.28
CA PRO A 79 3.85 8.90 -0.37
C PRO A 79 4.90 9.43 0.61
N PHE A 80 4.55 9.61 1.89
CA PHE A 80 5.43 10.17 2.94
C PHE A 80 5.87 9.14 3.98
N ALA A 81 5.48 7.86 3.83
CA ALA A 81 5.97 6.80 4.70
C ALA A 81 7.43 6.46 4.36
N LYS A 82 8.23 6.10 5.36
CA LYS A 82 9.67 5.84 5.20
C LYS A 82 10.09 4.48 5.72
N CYS A 83 11.04 3.85 5.03
CA CYS A 83 11.77 2.67 5.48
C CYS A 83 13.26 2.87 5.19
N GLY A 84 14.03 3.22 6.23
CA GLY A 84 15.38 3.73 6.04
C GLY A 84 15.37 5.02 5.21
N GLU A 85 16.15 5.04 4.13
CA GLU A 85 16.26 6.17 3.20
C GLU A 85 15.16 6.18 2.11
N ILE A 86 14.31 5.16 2.05
CA ILE A 86 13.29 5.03 1.00
C ILE A 86 11.99 5.66 1.48
N GLU A 87 11.43 6.54 0.65
CA GLU A 87 10.16 7.22 0.89
C GLU A 87 9.11 6.76 -0.13
N GLY A 88 7.88 6.59 0.34
CA GLY A 88 6.76 6.09 -0.45
C GLY A 88 6.51 4.61 -0.18
N MET A 89 5.41 4.33 0.51
CA MET A 89 4.94 2.96 0.78
C MET A 89 3.61 2.72 0.07
N LEU A 90 3.44 1.50 -0.43
CA LEU A 90 2.17 0.97 -0.89
C LEU A 90 1.72 -0.12 0.07
N HIS A 91 0.46 -0.04 0.50
CA HIS A 91 -0.22 -1.16 1.13
C HIS A 91 -0.98 -1.93 0.05
N LEU A 92 -0.73 -3.23 -0.07
CA LEU A 92 -1.33 -4.10 -1.06
C LEU A 92 -1.98 -5.28 -0.37
N ASP A 93 -3.26 -5.53 -0.63
CA ASP A 93 -3.94 -6.68 -0.04
C ASP A 93 -4.88 -7.42 -0.98
N LEU A 94 -5.16 -8.67 -0.62
CA LEU A 94 -5.99 -9.62 -1.34
C LEU A 94 -7.42 -9.68 -0.77
N ARG A 95 -7.96 -8.62 -0.17
CA ARG A 95 -9.35 -8.63 0.32
C ARG A 95 -10.31 -9.03 -0.80
N VAL A 96 -11.39 -9.70 -0.42
CA VAL A 96 -12.47 -10.10 -1.33
C VAL A 96 -13.64 -9.14 -1.22
N GLY A 97 -14.34 -8.89 -2.33
CA GLY A 97 -15.48 -7.97 -2.40
C GLY A 97 -15.16 -6.71 -3.19
N GLU A 98 -15.77 -5.59 -2.80
CA GLU A 98 -15.52 -4.29 -3.43
C GLU A 98 -14.07 -3.88 -3.21
N ARG A 99 -13.42 -3.45 -4.31
CA ARG A 99 -12.05 -2.95 -4.28
C ARG A 99 -12.00 -1.67 -3.46
N VAL A 100 -11.04 -1.57 -2.55
CA VAL A 100 -10.88 -0.39 -1.69
C VAL A 100 -9.57 0.30 -2.02
N VAL A 101 -9.64 1.59 -2.34
CA VAL A 101 -8.46 2.42 -2.58
C VAL A 101 -8.47 3.56 -1.58
N TRP A 102 -7.31 3.85 -1.00
CA TRP A 102 -7.13 4.99 -0.11
C TRP A 102 -5.74 5.57 -0.26
N TRP A 103 -5.57 6.78 0.24
CA TRP A 103 -4.24 7.34 0.44
C TRP A 103 -4.17 8.04 1.80
N ARG A 104 -2.95 8.22 2.28
CA ARG A 104 -2.64 8.95 3.50
C ARG A 104 -1.87 10.20 3.12
N ASP A 105 -2.43 11.36 3.41
CA ASP A 105 -1.74 12.63 3.18
C ASP A 105 -0.59 12.86 4.18
N GLN A 106 0.13 13.96 3.99
CA GLN A 106 1.29 14.34 4.82
C GLN A 106 0.93 14.60 6.28
N ASP A 107 -0.30 15.02 6.56
CA ASP A 107 -0.82 15.27 7.91
C ASP A 107 -1.30 13.96 8.55
N GLY A 108 -1.21 12.85 7.83
CA GLY A 108 -1.56 11.52 8.28
C GLY A 108 -3.05 11.21 8.17
N VAL A 109 -3.83 12.03 7.46
CA VAL A 109 -5.27 11.83 7.26
C VAL A 109 -5.49 10.81 6.15
N TYR A 110 -6.37 9.85 6.43
CA TYR A 110 -6.74 8.79 5.50
C TYR A 110 -7.99 9.18 4.72
N ARG A 111 -7.94 9.08 3.39
CA ARG A 111 -9.08 9.35 2.50
C ARG A 111 -9.30 8.16 1.57
N TYR A 112 -10.56 7.79 1.40
CA TYR A 112 -10.97 6.61 0.64
C TYR A 112 -11.67 7.01 -0.66
N PHE A 113 -11.39 6.27 -1.73
CA PHE A 113 -11.87 6.59 -3.07
C PHE A 113 -12.51 5.39 -3.73
N ARG A 114 -13.56 5.66 -4.50
CA ARG A 114 -14.23 4.66 -5.35
C ARG A 114 -13.65 4.61 -6.76
N THR A 115 -12.98 5.68 -7.20
CA THR A 115 -12.42 5.78 -8.55
C THR A 115 -10.97 6.24 -8.47
N LYS A 116 -10.19 5.81 -9.46
CA LYS A 116 -8.80 6.26 -9.66
C LYS A 116 -8.74 7.77 -9.88
N ASP A 117 -9.65 8.33 -10.67
CA ASP A 117 -9.64 9.76 -10.99
C ASP A 117 -9.84 10.64 -9.76
N ALA A 118 -10.80 10.30 -8.88
CA ALA A 118 -11.04 11.05 -7.65
C ALA A 118 -9.83 10.99 -6.69
N LEU A 119 -9.13 9.86 -6.65
CA LEU A 119 -7.89 9.73 -5.91
C LEU A 119 -6.80 10.65 -6.49
N LEU A 120 -6.58 10.61 -7.81
CA LEU A 120 -5.56 11.43 -8.47
C LEU A 120 -5.85 12.92 -8.31
N GLU A 121 -7.10 13.34 -8.40
CA GLU A 121 -7.51 14.72 -8.14
C GLU A 121 -7.17 15.18 -6.72
N ASP A 122 -7.44 14.34 -5.70
CA ASP A 122 -7.13 14.67 -4.31
C ASP A 122 -5.61 14.73 -4.06
N ILE A 123 -4.85 13.78 -4.63
CA ILE A 123 -3.38 13.78 -4.57
C ILE A 123 -2.81 15.07 -5.20
N LEU A 124 -3.26 15.42 -6.41
CA LEU A 124 -2.80 16.63 -7.11
C LEU A 124 -3.15 17.90 -6.33
N ARG A 125 -4.37 17.97 -5.76
CA ARG A 125 -4.78 19.08 -4.90
C ARG A 125 -3.85 19.22 -3.70
N SER A 126 -3.55 18.13 -2.98
CA SER A 126 -2.67 18.18 -1.82
C SER A 126 -1.24 18.60 -2.17
N PHE A 127 -0.72 18.20 -3.34
CA PHE A 127 0.56 18.72 -3.83
C PHE A 127 0.49 20.21 -4.18
N HIS A 128 -0.60 20.66 -4.80
CA HIS A 128 -0.77 22.06 -5.16
C HIS A 128 -0.83 22.96 -3.93
N GLU A 129 -1.64 22.60 -2.93
CA GLU A 129 -1.75 23.32 -1.65
C GLU A 129 -0.39 23.45 -0.96
N ARG A 130 0.45 22.42 -1.06
CA ARG A 130 1.81 22.44 -0.52
C ARG A 130 2.75 23.38 -1.28
N LEU A 131 2.66 23.45 -2.60
CA LEU A 131 3.54 24.33 -3.39
C LEU A 131 3.22 25.82 -3.19
N GLN A 132 2.05 26.14 -2.64
CA GLN A 132 1.58 27.50 -2.39
C GLN A 132 1.81 28.00 -0.95
N GLY A 133 2.12 27.10 -0.01
CA GLY A 133 2.42 27.41 1.39
C GLY A 133 3.92 27.49 1.67
#